data_AF-A0A3D3K1V8-F1
#
_entry.id   AF-A0A3D3K1V8-F1
#
_cell.length_a   1.000
_cell.length_b   1.000
_cell.length_c   1.000
_cell.angle_alpha   90.00
_cell.angle_beta   90.00
_cell.angle_gamma   90.00
#
_symmetry.space_group_name_H-M   'P 1'
#
loop_
_entity.id
_entity.type
_entity.pdbx_description
1 polymer ?
#
loop_
_entity_poly.entity_id
_entity_poly.type
_entity_poly.pdbx_seq_one_letter_code
_entity_poly.pdbx_strand_id
1 'polypeptide(L)'
;MSNVSAAQSINQLTGAGANVRDIRVSNATISVGSGSSVGIFKSVKVYLSNSGSNEVLVASRENIPDNVGTSLALDLNTSSTLDNIMKSGAVQQRLVYVLKQSPTSDISVRTSLNFSSVPNTNP
;
A
#
# COMPACT_ATOMS: atom_id res chain seq x y z
N MET A 1 -11.82 4.12 10.18
CA MET A 1 -12.51 4.06 8.87
C MET A 1 -11.60 3.34 7.87
N SER A 2 -12.10 2.91 6.71
CA SER A 2 -11.27 2.28 5.69
C SER A 2 -11.75 2.60 4.28
N ASN A 3 -10.80 2.74 3.34
CA ASN A 3 -11.06 2.94 1.92
C ASN A 3 -10.39 1.84 1.10
N VAL A 4 -11.07 1.36 0.05
CA VAL A 4 -10.55 0.35 -0.88
C VAL A 4 -10.39 0.96 -2.26
N SER A 5 -9.28 0.66 -2.92
CA SER A 5 -8.96 1.13 -4.27
C SER A 5 -8.46 -0.03 -5.13
N ALA A 6 -8.80 -0.02 -6.42
CA ALA A 6 -8.20 -0.92 -7.38
C ALA A 6 -6.75 -0.50 -7.67
N ALA A 7 -5.86 -1.46 -7.80
CA ALA A 7 -4.46 -1.26 -8.16
C ALA A 7 -4.10 -2.11 -9.39
N GLN A 8 -3.04 -1.72 -10.09
CA GLN A 8 -2.55 -2.48 -11.23
C GLN A 8 -1.76 -3.72 -10.77
N SER A 9 -2.08 -4.85 -11.38
CA SER A 9 -1.40 -6.14 -11.18
C SER A 9 -0.27 -6.31 -12.18
N ILE A 10 0.78 -7.07 -11.83
CA ILE A 10 1.82 -7.43 -12.81
C ILE A 10 1.30 -8.36 -13.92
N ASN A 11 0.18 -9.04 -13.71
CA ASN A 11 -0.47 -9.88 -14.71
C ASN A 11 -1.11 -9.07 -15.86
N GLN A 12 -1.22 -7.74 -15.72
CA GLN A 12 -1.60 -6.86 -16.84
C GLN A 12 -0.48 -6.73 -17.89
N LEU A 13 0.76 -7.09 -17.52
CA LEU A 13 1.87 -7.24 -18.44
C LEU A 13 1.89 -8.71 -18.90
N THR A 14 1.50 -8.96 -20.14
CA THR A 14 1.36 -10.32 -20.71
C THR A 14 2.63 -11.14 -20.46
N GLY A 15 2.48 -12.28 -19.78
CA GLY A 15 3.59 -13.21 -19.46
C GLY A 15 4.47 -12.80 -18.26
N ALA A 16 4.37 -11.58 -17.73
CA ALA A 16 5.25 -11.12 -16.65
C ALA A 16 5.06 -11.89 -15.34
N GLY A 17 3.83 -12.33 -15.04
CA GLY A 17 3.53 -13.11 -13.83
C GLY A 17 4.26 -14.46 -13.75
N ALA A 18 4.57 -15.09 -14.89
CA ALA A 18 5.33 -16.34 -14.95
C ALA A 18 6.85 -16.12 -14.79
N ASN A 19 7.32 -14.91 -15.10
CA ASN A 19 8.75 -14.58 -15.20
C ASN A 19 9.35 -14.00 -13.91
N VAL A 20 8.54 -13.72 -12.90
CA VAL A 20 9.01 -13.15 -11.63
C VAL A 20 8.58 -14.02 -10.45
N ARG A 21 9.33 -13.96 -9.36
CA ARG A 21 8.98 -14.54 -8.06
C ARG A 21 9.46 -13.67 -6.92
N ASP A 22 9.07 -14.04 -5.70
CA ASP A 22 9.49 -13.36 -4.47
C ASP A 22 9.11 -11.87 -4.50
N ILE A 23 7.85 -11.60 -4.86
CA ILE A 23 7.38 -10.22 -4.99
C ILE A 23 7.19 -9.63 -3.59
N ARG A 24 7.87 -8.52 -3.31
CA ARG A 24 7.83 -7.84 -2.00
C ARG A 24 7.62 -6.35 -2.18
N VAL A 25 7.05 -5.68 -1.18
CA VAL A 25 7.07 -4.21 -1.14
C VAL A 25 8.48 -3.76 -0.79
N SER A 26 9.04 -2.90 -1.62
CA SER A 26 10.37 -2.30 -1.43
C SER A 26 10.30 -0.91 -0.81
N ASN A 27 9.19 -0.19 -1.02
CA ASN A 27 8.94 1.10 -0.40
C ASN A 27 7.43 1.37 -0.32
N ALA A 28 7.00 2.02 0.76
CA ALA A 28 5.63 2.47 0.93
C ALA A 28 5.62 3.92 1.45
N THR A 29 4.78 4.75 0.85
CA THR A 29 4.65 6.16 1.23
C THR A 29 3.18 6.55 1.21
N ILE A 30 2.76 7.34 2.19
CA ILE A 30 1.48 8.03 2.19
C ILE A 30 1.72 9.53 1.99
N SER A 31 0.86 10.17 1.21
CA SER A 31 0.85 11.62 1.07
C SER A 31 -0.57 12.18 1.07
N VAL A 32 -0.67 13.46 1.39
CA VAL A 32 -1.91 14.24 1.37
C VAL A 32 -1.79 15.44 0.44
N GLY A 33 -2.92 16.01 0.04
CA GLY A 33 -2.99 17.22 -0.78
C GLY A 33 -2.29 18.43 -0.15
N SER A 34 -1.91 19.39 -1.00
CA SER A 34 -1.34 20.68 -0.57
C SER A 34 -2.30 21.42 0.36
N GLY A 35 -1.81 21.85 1.54
CA GLY A 35 -2.61 22.48 2.58
C GLY A 35 -3.07 21.54 3.70
N SER A 36 -2.76 20.25 3.60
CA SER A 36 -2.92 19.28 4.68
C SER A 36 -1.57 18.72 5.14
N SER A 37 -1.57 18.03 6.28
CA SER A 37 -0.41 17.32 6.83
C SER A 37 -0.77 15.86 7.04
N VAL A 38 0.19 14.95 6.86
CA VAL A 38 0.00 13.54 7.26
C VAL A 38 -0.14 13.41 8.79
N GLY A 39 0.27 14.43 9.55
CA GLY A 39 0.10 14.50 11.00
C GLY A 39 -1.35 14.48 11.48
N ILE A 40 -2.33 14.65 10.59
CA ILE A 40 -3.77 14.45 10.89
C ILE A 40 -4.11 13.00 11.27
N PHE A 41 -3.31 12.04 10.78
CA PHE A 41 -3.50 10.63 11.09
C PHE A 41 -2.85 10.33 12.43
N LYS A 42 -3.54 9.58 13.29
CA LYS A 42 -2.93 8.91 14.44
C LYS A 42 -2.16 7.68 13.97
N SER A 43 -2.79 6.92 13.08
CA SER A 43 -2.19 5.73 12.47
C SER A 43 -2.80 5.40 11.12
N VAL A 44 -2.00 4.68 10.32
CA VAL A 44 -2.38 4.16 9.01
C VAL A 44 -1.85 2.74 8.83
N LYS A 45 -2.64 1.90 8.17
CA LYS A 45 -2.30 0.54 7.76
C LYS A 45 -2.72 0.33 6.32
N VAL A 46 -1.85 -0.28 5.54
CA VAL A 46 -2.07 -0.56 4.12
C VAL A 46 -2.07 -2.06 3.93
N TYR A 47 -3.16 -2.56 3.36
CA TYR A 47 -3.35 -3.95 3.04
C TYR A 47 -3.44 -4.13 1.54
N LEU A 48 -2.91 -5.25 1.04
CA LEU A 48 -3.14 -5.72 -0.32
C LEU A 48 -3.93 -7.02 -0.29
N SER A 49 -4.79 -7.22 -1.27
CA SER A 49 -5.56 -8.45 -1.42
C SER A 49 -5.83 -8.78 -2.88
N ASN A 50 -6.22 -10.02 -3.14
CA ASN A 50 -6.83 -10.41 -4.39
C ASN A 50 -8.34 -10.55 -4.17
N SER A 51 -9.13 -9.68 -4.80
CA SER A 51 -10.59 -9.75 -4.77
C SER A 51 -11.20 -9.71 -3.35
N GLY A 52 -10.62 -8.91 -2.45
CA GLY A 52 -11.13 -8.68 -1.09
C GLY A 52 -10.88 -9.81 -0.08
N SER A 53 -10.36 -10.95 -0.53
CA SER A 53 -9.97 -12.09 0.33
C SER A 53 -8.45 -12.17 0.46
N ASN A 54 -7.95 -12.79 1.53
CA ASN A 54 -6.50 -12.96 1.78
C ASN A 54 -5.74 -11.63 1.88
N GLU A 55 -6.22 -10.74 2.75
CA GLU A 55 -5.58 -9.46 2.97
C GLU A 55 -4.23 -9.62 3.68
N VAL A 56 -3.18 -9.06 3.09
CA VAL A 56 -1.84 -9.02 3.64
C VAL A 56 -1.53 -7.59 4.05
N LEU A 57 -1.18 -7.39 5.33
CA LEU A 57 -0.63 -6.11 5.79
C LEU A 57 0.74 -5.93 5.15
N VAL A 58 0.92 -4.87 4.37
CA VAL A 58 2.18 -4.61 3.65
C VAL A 58 2.95 -3.43 4.19
N ALA A 59 2.26 -2.47 4.82
CA ALA A 59 2.90 -1.34 5.44
C ALA A 59 2.01 -0.71 6.52
N SER A 60 2.61 -0.09 7.52
CA SER A 60 1.90 0.64 8.55
C SER A 60 2.74 1.77 9.12
N ARG A 61 2.08 2.74 9.74
CA ARG A 61 2.72 3.70 10.63
C ARG A 61 1.78 4.00 11.77
N GLU A 62 2.28 3.84 12.99
CA GLU A 62 1.56 4.16 14.23
C GLU A 62 2.20 5.38 14.89
N ASN A 63 1.47 6.05 15.78
CA ASN A 63 1.97 7.21 16.54
C ASN A 63 2.58 8.31 15.65
N ILE A 64 1.91 8.63 14.54
CA ILE A 64 2.37 9.66 13.61
C ILE A 64 2.40 11.02 14.35
N PRO A 65 3.51 11.77 14.36
CA PRO A 65 3.59 13.06 15.04
C PRO A 65 2.80 14.16 14.33
N ASP A 66 2.53 15.28 15.00
CA ASP A 66 1.75 16.39 14.39
C ASP A 66 2.54 17.13 13.30
N ASN A 67 3.85 17.31 13.51
CA ASN A 67 4.74 18.07 12.61
C ASN A 67 5.29 17.22 11.46
N VAL A 68 4.43 16.41 10.83
CA VAL A 68 4.78 15.70 9.60
C VAL A 68 4.40 16.58 8.41
N GLY A 69 5.22 16.59 7.36
CA GLY A 69 4.88 17.30 6.12
C GLY A 69 3.70 16.66 5.38
N THR A 70 3.64 16.89 4.08
CA THR A 70 2.60 16.35 3.19
C THR A 70 2.83 14.90 2.81
N SER A 71 3.95 14.29 3.21
CA SER A 71 4.33 12.92 2.85
C SER A 71 5.08 12.25 3.99
N LEU A 72 4.89 10.93 4.13
CA LEU A 72 5.52 10.11 5.15
C LEU A 72 5.81 8.71 4.63
N ALA A 73 7.02 8.22 4.83
CA ALA A 73 7.35 6.81 4.61
C ALA A 73 6.61 5.93 5.62
N LEU A 74 6.16 4.75 5.21
CA LEU A 74 5.53 3.77 6.09
C LEU A 74 6.53 2.66 6.44
N ASP A 75 6.34 2.05 7.60
CA ASP A 75 7.12 0.89 8.02
C ASP A 75 6.62 -0.34 7.26
N LEU A 76 7.51 -0.98 6.51
CA LEU A 76 7.17 -2.11 5.66
C LEU A 76 6.96 -3.38 6.48
N ASN A 77 5.98 -4.19 6.08
CA ASN A 77 5.82 -5.56 6.54
C ASN A 77 6.26 -6.50 5.42
N THR A 78 7.40 -7.16 5.62
CA THR A 78 8.04 -8.03 4.63
C THR A 78 7.92 -9.53 4.98
N SER A 79 7.08 -9.88 5.95
CA SER A 79 6.95 -11.25 6.46
C SER A 79 6.33 -12.23 5.46
N SER A 80 5.74 -11.74 4.37
CA SER A 80 5.09 -12.57 3.34
C SER A 80 5.43 -12.06 1.95
N THR A 81 5.49 -12.97 0.98
CA THR A 81 5.57 -12.59 -0.42
C THR A 81 4.17 -12.32 -0.97
N LEU A 82 4.12 -11.49 -2.00
CA LEU A 82 2.89 -11.04 -2.63
C LEU A 82 2.63 -11.73 -3.98
N ASP A 83 3.35 -12.82 -4.28
CA ASP A 83 3.25 -13.57 -5.53
C ASP A 83 1.80 -13.86 -5.91
N ASN A 84 1.03 -14.46 -5.01
CA ASN A 84 -0.36 -14.83 -5.27
C ASN A 84 -1.24 -13.60 -5.57
N ILE A 85 -1.07 -12.51 -4.81
CA ILE A 85 -1.84 -11.28 -5.01
C ILE A 85 -1.45 -10.61 -6.33
N MET A 86 -0.15 -10.40 -6.55
CA MET A 86 0.34 -9.62 -7.67
C MET A 86 0.18 -10.35 -9.01
N LYS A 87 0.19 -11.69 -9.01
CA LYS A 87 -0.03 -12.51 -10.21
C LYS A 87 -1.51 -12.81 -10.51
N SER A 88 -2.44 -12.45 -9.62
CA SER A 88 -3.86 -12.77 -9.77
C SER A 88 -4.62 -11.98 -10.84
N GLY A 89 -4.07 -10.86 -11.33
CA GLY A 89 -4.76 -9.96 -12.27
C GLY A 89 -5.63 -8.89 -11.61
N ALA A 90 -6.07 -9.07 -10.36
CA ALA A 90 -6.91 -8.11 -9.65
C ALA A 90 -6.33 -7.80 -8.26
N VAL A 91 -5.56 -6.70 -8.16
CA VAL A 91 -5.01 -6.23 -6.88
C VAL A 91 -5.93 -5.17 -6.29
N GLN A 92 -6.30 -5.35 -5.04
CA GLN A 92 -7.01 -4.35 -4.26
C GLN A 92 -6.11 -3.83 -3.14
N GLN A 93 -6.09 -2.52 -2.96
CA GLN A 93 -5.44 -1.86 -1.84
C GLN A 93 -6.50 -1.37 -0.86
N ARG A 94 -6.39 -1.75 0.40
CA ARG A 94 -7.22 -1.21 1.48
C ARG A 94 -6.38 -0.37 2.44
N LEU A 95 -6.75 0.89 2.60
CA LEU A 95 -6.21 1.80 3.60
C LEU A 95 -7.12 1.76 4.83
N VAL A 96 -6.58 1.43 5.99
CA VAL A 96 -7.24 1.55 7.29
C VAL A 96 -6.56 2.66 8.06
N TYR A 97 -7.33 3.58 8.63
CA TYR A 97 -6.76 4.73 9.32
C TYR A 97 -7.58 5.17 10.53
N VAL A 98 -6.87 5.82 11.45
CA VAL A 98 -7.42 6.54 12.59
C VAL A 98 -6.97 7.99 12.48
N LEU A 99 -7.92 8.93 12.51
CA LEU A 99 -7.63 10.36 12.54
C LEU A 99 -7.49 10.82 13.99
N LYS A 100 -6.64 11.83 14.23
CA LYS A 100 -6.53 12.46 15.56
C LYS A 100 -7.74 13.34 15.86
N GLN A 101 -8.35 13.91 14.82
CA GLN A 101 -9.54 14.74 14.90
C GLN A 101 -10.35 14.60 13.62
N SER A 102 -11.63 14.97 13.68
CA SER A 102 -12.49 15.03 12.50
C SER A 102 -11.97 16.09 11.52
N PRO A 103 -11.84 15.78 10.22
CA PRO A 103 -11.43 16.76 9.23
C PRO A 103 -12.56 17.77 9.03
N THR A 104 -12.21 19.05 8.87
CA THR A 104 -13.16 20.15 8.60
C THR A 104 -13.34 20.42 7.12
N SER A 105 -12.56 19.75 6.27
CA SER A 105 -12.59 19.83 4.82
C SER A 105 -12.22 18.48 4.21
N ASP A 106 -12.49 18.31 2.92
CA ASP A 106 -12.05 17.12 2.19
C ASP A 106 -10.52 17.05 2.11
N ILE A 107 -9.98 15.84 2.24
CA ILE A 107 -8.54 15.57 2.20
C ILE A 107 -8.27 14.48 1.18
N SER A 108 -7.54 14.84 0.13
CA SER A 108 -7.04 13.87 -0.85
C SER A 108 -5.88 13.09 -0.24
N VAL A 109 -5.98 11.77 -0.20
CA VAL A 109 -4.95 10.86 0.31
C VAL A 109 -4.44 10.01 -0.85
N ARG A 110 -3.12 9.90 -0.97
CA ARG A 110 -2.47 9.01 -1.93
C ARG A 110 -1.54 8.06 -1.18
N THR A 111 -1.59 6.80 -1.55
CA THR A 111 -0.61 5.80 -1.11
C THR A 111 0.16 5.32 -2.34
N SER A 112 1.48 5.26 -2.21
CA SER A 112 2.39 4.76 -3.24
C SER A 112 3.13 3.55 -2.70
N LEU A 113 3.03 2.43 -3.41
CA LEU A 113 3.75 1.20 -3.12
C LEU A 113 4.68 0.89 -4.29
N ASN A 114 5.95 0.64 -3.99
CA ASN A 114 6.91 0.11 -4.95
C ASN A 114 7.16 -1.36 -4.63
N PHE A 115 7.35 -2.17 -5.66
CA PHE A 115 7.57 -3.59 -5.54
C PHE A 115 8.94 -3.97 -6.09
N SER A 116 9.57 -4.94 -5.45
CA SER A 116 10.73 -5.66 -5.98
C SER A 116 10.37 -7.12 -6.22
N SER A 117 11.11 -7.76 -7.11
CA SER A 117 10.97 -9.19 -7.40
C SER A 117 12.30 -9.73 -7.93
N VAL A 118 12.46 -11.05 -7.95
CA VAL A 118 13.59 -11.71 -8.60
C VAL A 118 13.11 -12.46 -9.85
N PRO A 119 13.96 -12.62 -10.88
CA PRO A 119 13.63 -13.43 -12.04
C PRO A 119 13.29 -14.87 -11.65
N ASN A 120 12.30 -15.45 -12.30
CA ASN A 120 12.07 -16.88 -12.24
C ASN A 120 13.04 -17.58 -13.20
N THR A 121 14.15 -18.08 -12.67
CA THR A 121 15.22 -18.71 -13.47
C THR A 121 14.99 -20.20 -13.75
N ASN A 122 13.83 -20.75 -13.35
CA ASN A 122 13.46 -22.11 -13.69
C ASN A 122 12.49 -22.05 -14.88
N PRO A 123 12.95 -22.40 -16.10
CA PRO A 123 12.10 -22.45 -17.29
C PRO A 123 11.04 -23.55 -17.21
#